data_AF-A0A560X9K4-F1
#
_entry.id   AF-A0A560X9K4-F1
#
_cell.length_a   1.000
_cell.length_b   1.000
_cell.length_c   1.000
_cell.angle_alpha   90.00
_cell.angle_beta   90.00
_cell.angle_gamma   90.00
#
_symmetry.space_group_name_H-M   'P 1'
#
loop_
_entity.id
_entity.type
_entity.pdbx_description
1 polymer ?
#
loop_
_entity_poly.entity_id
_entity_poly.type
_entity_poly.pdbx_seq_one_letter_code
_entity_poly.pdbx_strand_id
1 'polypeptide(L)'
;MVRLIRWLALLLGVFMLMARPALAQSILRDAETEAFMADMSAPLVKAAGMAPRNVEVLVINDPEINAFVAGGQYVWVHSGLIAQADNVNQLQGVVAHELGHIEGGHIVRFGEGIREATGVTLLSLVLGAAAIAAGGAEAGMGIMGLGQQAAMSKFLAFSRGQESSADLAGARYLSTAGISGRGSLEFFKKLQNQEYRLAIPQDNSYGRTHPLSGERINVLREVYTVDPAWDKPVDKALEARFERIKAKLVGFVSEPTQTLIKYPESDQSIPAHYARAYAWHKSAYPQRALHEADALLAAMPDDPYFLELKGQILLESGRPKDAIAPLREAVRLTNQPLISVLLAHALIATEDEANFAEAEQVLRLAVARDRENPFAWYQLGVVYERRGDTPRAALATAERYAMMGQHPMALRSADAAMQGLKPGTVDYLRAQDIAMVSRAAIEQQRKKR
;
A
#
# COMPACT_ATOMS: atom_id res chain seq x y z
N MET A 1 16.60 13.30 44.01
CA MET A 1 15.56 13.73 43.05
C MET A 1 16.12 14.31 41.74
N VAL A 2 17.04 15.29 41.77
CA VAL A 2 17.53 15.97 40.53
C VAL A 2 18.22 15.03 39.51
N ARG A 3 18.92 13.99 39.98
CA ARG A 3 19.53 12.98 39.08
C ARG A 3 18.50 12.06 38.42
N LEU A 4 17.43 11.68 39.11
CA LEU A 4 16.37 10.80 38.58
C LEU A 4 15.54 11.50 37.49
N ILE A 5 15.28 12.81 37.68
CA ILE A 5 14.59 13.66 36.71
C ILE A 5 15.44 13.83 35.43
N ARG A 6 16.77 13.92 35.55
CA ARG A 6 17.67 13.99 34.39
C ARG A 6 17.71 12.68 33.58
N TRP A 7 17.62 11.52 34.24
CA TRP A 7 17.56 10.22 33.54
C TRP A 7 16.22 9.99 32.86
N LEU A 8 15.11 10.38 33.48
CA LEU A 8 13.77 10.36 32.85
C LEU A 8 13.68 11.31 31.65
N ALA A 9 14.28 12.50 31.73
CA ALA A 9 14.34 13.45 30.62
C ALA A 9 15.24 12.96 29.45
N LEU A 10 16.33 12.25 29.75
CA LEU A 10 17.19 11.61 28.74
C LEU A 10 16.49 10.42 28.08
N LEU A 11 15.75 9.59 28.82
CA LEU A 11 14.96 8.48 28.28
C LEU A 11 13.79 8.97 27.40
N LEU A 12 13.11 10.06 27.78
CA LEU A 12 12.10 10.71 26.94
C LEU A 12 12.71 11.36 25.69
N GLY A 13 13.90 11.96 25.80
CA GLY A 13 14.63 12.52 24.67
C GLY A 13 15.08 11.49 23.64
N VAL A 14 15.49 10.29 24.09
CA VAL A 14 15.86 9.17 23.21
C VAL A 14 14.62 8.55 22.55
N PHE A 15 13.46 8.50 23.22
CA PHE A 15 12.20 8.05 22.61
C PHE A 15 11.68 9.02 21.54
N MET A 16 11.85 10.34 21.73
CA MET A 16 11.47 11.34 20.71
C MET A 16 12.42 11.37 19.50
N LEU A 17 13.67 10.93 19.65
CA LEU A 17 14.64 10.79 18.55
C LEU A 17 14.43 9.52 17.70
N MET A 18 13.53 8.62 18.11
CA MET A 18 13.17 7.40 17.36
C MET A 18 11.88 7.53 16.57
N ALA A 19 11.12 8.62 16.75
CA ALA A 19 10.09 9.01 15.80
C ALA A 19 10.78 9.61 14.57
N ARG A 20 11.37 8.75 13.73
CA ARG A 20 11.57 9.15 12.33
C ARG A 20 10.19 9.66 11.88
N PRO A 21 10.08 10.84 11.23
CA PRO A 21 8.88 11.09 10.46
C PRO A 21 8.71 9.84 9.61
N ALA A 22 7.55 9.20 9.67
CA ALA A 22 7.19 8.28 8.62
C ALA A 22 7.41 9.11 7.34
N LEU A 23 8.51 8.85 6.63
CA LEU A 23 8.62 9.24 5.24
C LEU A 23 7.30 8.74 4.70
N ALA A 24 6.45 9.64 4.20
CA ALA A 24 5.13 9.27 3.73
C ALA A 24 5.36 8.12 2.74
N GLN A 25 5.13 6.88 3.18
CA GLN A 25 5.27 5.71 2.35
C GLN A 25 4.25 5.96 1.26
N SER A 26 4.76 6.30 0.08
CA SER A 26 3.89 6.70 -1.01
C SER A 26 3.21 5.44 -1.51
N ILE A 27 1.89 5.46 -1.54
CA ILE A 27 1.11 4.44 -2.23
C ILE A 27 1.54 4.50 -3.69
N LEU A 28 1.96 3.36 -4.23
CA LEU A 28 2.29 3.21 -5.65
C LEU A 28 0.99 3.02 -6.41
N ARG A 29 0.35 4.13 -6.77
CA ARG A 29 -0.85 4.16 -7.62
C ARG A 29 -0.44 3.89 -9.07
N ASP A 30 -0.89 2.77 -9.63
CA ASP A 30 -0.57 2.35 -11.00
C ASP A 30 -1.70 1.47 -11.55
N ALA A 31 -2.22 1.81 -12.73
CA ALA A 31 -3.43 1.20 -13.28
C ALA A 31 -3.31 -0.31 -13.50
N GLU A 32 -2.12 -0.75 -13.91
CA GLU A 32 -1.82 -2.15 -14.19
C GLU A 32 -1.58 -2.94 -12.92
N THR A 33 -0.78 -2.39 -12.01
CA THR A 33 -0.44 -3.02 -10.73
C THR A 33 -1.70 -3.18 -9.89
N GLU A 34 -2.55 -2.15 -9.79
CA GLU A 34 -3.83 -2.22 -9.07
C GLU A 34 -4.77 -3.28 -9.68
N ALA A 35 -4.89 -3.32 -11.01
CA ALA A 35 -5.69 -4.34 -11.69
C ALA A 35 -5.15 -5.76 -11.46
N PHE A 36 -3.83 -5.93 -11.53
CA PHE A 36 -3.17 -7.20 -11.24
C PHE A 36 -3.40 -7.65 -9.80
N MET A 37 -3.22 -6.75 -8.82
CA MET A 37 -3.43 -7.07 -7.41
C MET A 37 -4.88 -7.44 -7.13
N ALA A 38 -5.85 -6.75 -7.74
CA ALA A 38 -7.26 -7.10 -7.66
C ALA A 38 -7.56 -8.48 -8.26
N ASP A 39 -7.09 -8.76 -9.47
CA ASP A 39 -7.33 -10.04 -10.15
C ASP A 39 -6.69 -11.23 -9.42
N MET A 40 -5.43 -11.06 -9.00
CA MET A 40 -4.63 -12.09 -8.33
C MET A 40 -5.20 -12.47 -6.97
N SER A 41 -5.73 -11.48 -6.23
CA SER A 41 -6.30 -11.68 -4.90
C SER A 41 -7.77 -12.08 -4.91
N ALA A 42 -8.54 -11.76 -5.96
CA ALA A 42 -9.96 -12.07 -6.06
C ALA A 42 -10.36 -13.52 -5.70
N PRO A 43 -9.67 -14.59 -6.18
CA PRO A 43 -10.03 -15.95 -5.77
C PRO A 43 -9.79 -16.22 -4.28
N LEU A 44 -8.75 -15.62 -3.68
CA LEU A 44 -8.46 -15.72 -2.24
C LEU A 44 -9.50 -14.98 -1.41
N VAL A 45 -9.88 -13.77 -1.82
CA VAL A 45 -10.91 -12.98 -1.14
C VAL A 45 -12.26 -13.70 -1.15
N LYS A 46 -12.63 -14.31 -2.29
CA LYS A 46 -13.82 -15.16 -2.38
C LYS A 46 -13.73 -16.39 -1.48
N ALA A 47 -12.58 -17.05 -1.44
CA ALA A 47 -12.34 -18.19 -0.56
C ALA A 47 -12.41 -17.83 0.94
N ALA A 48 -12.09 -16.59 1.29
CA ALA A 48 -12.27 -16.03 2.63
C ALA A 48 -13.71 -15.60 2.93
N GLY A 49 -14.67 -15.85 2.04
CA GLY A 49 -16.08 -15.49 2.22
C GLY A 49 -16.37 -14.00 2.10
N MET A 50 -15.41 -13.21 1.58
CA MET A 50 -15.53 -11.77 1.39
C MET A 50 -15.86 -11.43 -0.06
N ALA A 51 -16.49 -10.27 -0.29
CA ALA A 51 -16.70 -9.76 -1.63
C ALA A 51 -15.40 -9.10 -2.13
N PRO A 52 -14.88 -9.45 -3.33
CA PRO A 52 -13.64 -8.86 -3.86
C PRO A 52 -13.61 -7.34 -3.86
N ARG A 53 -14.75 -6.68 -4.14
CA ARG A 53 -14.87 -5.22 -4.12
C ARG A 53 -14.71 -4.56 -2.74
N ASN A 54 -14.71 -5.35 -1.67
CA ASN A 54 -14.59 -4.86 -0.30
C ASN A 54 -13.17 -5.03 0.26
N VAL A 55 -12.28 -5.73 -0.45
CA VAL A 55 -10.90 -5.95 -0.03
C VAL A 55 -9.97 -5.38 -1.09
N GLU A 56 -9.11 -4.46 -0.70
CA GLU A 56 -8.15 -3.84 -1.59
C GLU A 56 -6.73 -4.25 -1.22
N VAL A 57 -5.96 -4.67 -2.21
CA VAL A 57 -4.54 -4.98 -2.07
C VAL A 57 -3.75 -3.84 -2.68
N LEU A 58 -3.11 -3.03 -1.84
CA LEU A 58 -2.41 -1.81 -2.20
C LEU A 58 -0.90 -1.99 -2.08
N VAL A 59 -0.15 -1.38 -3.00
CA VAL A 59 1.32 -1.43 -2.97
C VAL A 59 1.88 -0.13 -2.40
N ILE A 60 2.84 -0.24 -1.49
CA ILE A 60 3.56 0.92 -0.95
C ILE A 60 5.02 0.91 -1.36
N ASN A 61 5.56 2.10 -1.62
CA ASN A 61 6.95 2.29 -1.98
C ASN A 61 7.84 2.14 -0.75
N ASP A 62 8.17 0.89 -0.45
CA ASP A 62 9.06 0.53 0.62
C ASP A 62 9.90 -0.68 0.19
N PRO A 63 11.25 -0.63 0.31
CA PRO A 63 12.14 -1.69 -0.11
C PRO A 63 12.20 -2.86 0.89
N GLU A 64 11.63 -2.73 2.09
CA GLU A 64 11.53 -3.82 3.05
C GLU A 64 10.59 -4.93 2.54
N ILE A 65 10.85 -6.17 2.96
CA ILE A 65 9.99 -7.31 2.63
C ILE A 65 8.94 -7.40 3.73
N ASN A 66 7.78 -6.82 3.47
CA ASN A 66 6.68 -6.81 4.42
C ASN A 66 5.32 -6.72 3.71
N ALA A 67 4.30 -7.23 4.38
CA ALA A 67 2.91 -6.95 4.11
C ALA A 67 2.18 -6.84 5.44
N PHE A 68 1.05 -6.15 5.47
CA PHE A 68 0.24 -6.03 6.67
C PHE A 68 -1.18 -5.63 6.32
N VAL A 69 -2.09 -5.81 7.27
CA VAL A 69 -3.45 -5.28 7.17
C VAL A 69 -3.59 -4.05 8.07
N ALA A 70 -4.23 -3.00 7.56
CA ALA A 70 -4.56 -1.80 8.32
C ALA A 70 -5.78 -1.08 7.72
N GLY A 71 -6.52 -0.32 8.53
CA GLY A 71 -7.63 0.50 8.03
C GLY A 71 -8.89 -0.28 7.64
N GLY A 72 -9.06 -1.51 8.13
CA GLY A 72 -10.20 -2.36 7.84
C GLY A 72 -9.82 -3.48 6.88
N GLN A 73 -10.29 -3.41 5.64
CA GLN A 73 -10.15 -4.45 4.63
C GLN A 73 -9.07 -4.13 3.57
N TYR A 74 -8.01 -3.44 3.97
CA TYR A 74 -6.86 -3.17 3.10
C TYR A 74 -5.69 -4.07 3.47
N VAL A 75 -5.14 -4.73 2.46
CA VAL A 75 -3.87 -5.44 2.53
C VAL A 75 -2.80 -4.54 1.90
N TRP A 76 -1.82 -4.14 2.69
CA TRP A 76 -0.70 -3.31 2.26
C TRP A 76 0.49 -4.19 1.95
N VAL A 77 1.04 -4.08 0.74
CA VAL A 77 2.17 -4.88 0.27
C VAL A 77 3.34 -3.95 -0.03
N HIS A 78 4.49 -4.19 0.59
CA HIS A 78 5.69 -3.41 0.28
C HIS A 78 6.24 -3.80 -1.11
N SER A 79 6.75 -2.82 -1.85
CA SER A 79 7.40 -3.06 -3.14
C SER A 79 8.59 -4.04 -3.05
N GLY A 80 9.30 -4.05 -1.92
CA GLY A 80 10.39 -4.99 -1.64
C GLY A 80 9.93 -6.44 -1.57
N LEU A 81 8.71 -6.70 -1.09
CA LEU A 81 8.11 -8.03 -1.08
C LEU A 81 7.91 -8.56 -2.50
N ILE A 82 7.32 -7.74 -3.38
CA ILE A 82 7.06 -8.10 -4.78
C ILE A 82 8.38 -8.33 -5.52
N ALA A 83 9.38 -7.48 -5.28
CA ALA A 83 10.71 -7.63 -5.86
C ALA A 83 11.40 -8.94 -5.47
N GLN A 84 11.09 -9.46 -4.27
CA GLN A 84 11.72 -10.64 -3.70
C GLN A 84 10.94 -11.95 -3.96
N ALA A 85 9.64 -11.89 -4.26
CA ALA A 85 8.84 -13.07 -4.61
C ALA A 85 9.30 -13.67 -5.95
N ASP A 86 9.48 -14.98 -6.02
CA ASP A 86 9.98 -15.67 -7.23
C ASP A 86 8.88 -16.05 -8.23
N ASN A 87 7.62 -16.07 -7.78
CA ASN A 87 6.45 -16.35 -8.61
C ASN A 87 5.19 -15.79 -7.95
N VAL A 88 4.08 -15.77 -8.68
CA VAL A 88 2.81 -15.22 -8.18
C VAL A 88 2.22 -16.03 -7.02
N ASN A 89 2.45 -17.35 -6.95
CA ASN A 89 1.94 -18.15 -5.84
C ASN A 89 2.61 -17.77 -4.51
N GLN A 90 3.86 -17.29 -4.52
CA GLN A 90 4.51 -16.75 -3.31
C GLN A 90 3.79 -15.50 -2.82
N LEU A 91 3.45 -14.57 -3.73
CA LEU A 91 2.69 -13.37 -3.40
C LEU A 91 1.26 -13.70 -2.94
N GLN A 92 0.59 -14.64 -3.61
CA GLN A 92 -0.73 -15.15 -3.19
C GLN A 92 -0.67 -15.79 -1.80
N GLY A 93 0.40 -16.50 -1.47
CA GLY A 93 0.61 -17.06 -0.14
C GLY A 93 0.67 -16.00 0.96
N VAL A 94 1.37 -14.90 0.71
CA VAL A 94 1.41 -13.75 1.63
C VAL A 94 0.03 -13.09 1.73
N VAL A 95 -0.62 -12.79 0.60
CA VAL A 95 -1.96 -12.18 0.62
C VAL A 95 -2.97 -13.06 1.35
N ALA A 96 -2.91 -14.39 1.18
CA ALA A 96 -3.77 -15.33 1.90
C ALA A 96 -3.56 -15.27 3.42
N HIS A 97 -2.31 -15.14 3.87
CA HIS A 97 -1.97 -14.94 5.29
C HIS A 97 -2.56 -13.63 5.83
N GLU A 98 -2.40 -12.53 5.08
CA GLU A 98 -2.97 -11.22 5.46
C GLU A 98 -4.50 -11.25 5.53
N LEU A 99 -5.16 -11.93 4.59
CA LEU A 99 -6.62 -12.16 4.67
C LEU A 99 -7.01 -12.92 5.95
N GLY A 100 -6.15 -13.82 6.44
CA GLY A 100 -6.34 -14.52 7.71
C GLY A 100 -6.33 -13.56 8.91
N HIS A 101 -5.51 -12.50 8.87
CA HIS A 101 -5.55 -11.43 9.88
C HIS A 101 -6.85 -10.61 9.83
N ILE A 102 -7.42 -10.40 8.64
CA ILE A 102 -8.73 -9.75 8.48
C ILE A 102 -9.84 -10.63 9.09
N GLU A 103 -9.92 -11.91 8.71
CA GLU A 103 -10.94 -12.83 9.23
C GLU A 103 -10.85 -12.99 10.75
N GLY A 104 -9.64 -13.14 11.27
CA GLY A 104 -9.41 -13.30 12.71
C GLY A 104 -9.64 -12.03 13.54
N GLY A 105 -9.85 -10.88 12.89
CA GLY A 105 -10.01 -9.58 13.55
C GLY A 105 -8.76 -9.16 14.33
N HIS A 106 -7.58 -9.63 13.94
CA HIS A 106 -6.35 -9.54 14.75
C HIS A 106 -5.94 -8.08 15.02
N ILE A 107 -6.18 -7.16 14.10
CA ILE A 107 -5.89 -5.72 14.27
C ILE A 107 -6.78 -5.11 15.36
N VAL A 108 -8.08 -5.41 15.32
CA VAL A 108 -9.06 -4.87 16.29
C VAL A 108 -8.78 -5.45 17.67
N ARG A 109 -8.33 -6.70 17.72
CA ARG A 109 -8.04 -7.44 18.96
C ARG A 109 -6.64 -7.19 19.51
N PHE A 110 -5.78 -6.45 18.81
CA PHE A 110 -4.43 -6.15 19.27
C PHE A 110 -4.39 -5.50 20.66
N GLY A 111 -5.38 -4.66 20.96
CA GLY A 111 -5.54 -4.04 22.29
C GLY A 111 -5.83 -5.03 23.42
N GLU A 112 -6.42 -6.20 23.13
CA GLU A 112 -6.67 -7.26 24.11
C GLU A 112 -5.35 -7.81 24.66
N GLY A 113 -4.40 -8.13 23.77
CA GLY A 113 -3.08 -8.64 24.14
C GLY A 113 -2.26 -7.64 24.96
N ILE A 114 -2.29 -6.35 24.57
CA ILE A 114 -1.66 -5.27 25.35
C ILE A 114 -2.28 -5.16 26.74
N ARG A 115 -3.61 -5.22 26.84
CA ARG A 115 -4.32 -5.08 28.11
C ARG A 115 -3.97 -6.21 29.08
N GLU A 116 -3.88 -7.44 28.60
CA GLU A 116 -3.51 -8.58 29.43
C GLU A 116 -2.06 -8.49 29.93
N ALA A 117 -1.10 -8.14 29.05
CA ALA A 117 0.29 -7.94 29.43
C ALA A 117 0.47 -6.76 30.42
N THR A 118 -0.29 -5.68 30.21
CA THR A 118 -0.31 -4.54 31.13
C THR A 118 -0.83 -4.95 32.51
N GLY A 119 -1.84 -5.81 32.58
CA GLY A 119 -2.35 -6.37 33.83
C GLY A 119 -1.29 -7.13 34.62
N VAL A 120 -0.50 -7.98 33.95
CA VAL A 120 0.63 -8.70 34.57
C VAL A 120 1.69 -7.73 35.09
N THR A 121 1.99 -6.68 34.33
CA THR A 121 2.95 -5.65 34.72
C THR A 121 2.48 -4.90 35.97
N LEU A 122 1.23 -4.43 35.99
CA LEU A 122 0.66 -3.71 37.12
C LEU A 122 0.61 -4.56 38.39
N LEU A 123 0.19 -5.82 38.29
CA LEU A 123 0.20 -6.75 39.42
C LEU A 123 1.61 -6.92 39.98
N SER A 124 2.60 -7.09 39.10
CA SER A 124 4.00 -7.27 39.50
C SER A 124 4.60 -6.01 40.14
N LEU A 125 4.20 -4.82 39.68
CA LEU A 125 4.56 -3.56 40.32
C LEU A 125 3.97 -3.44 41.72
N VAL A 126 2.70 -3.82 41.90
CA VAL A 126 2.04 -3.79 43.23
C VAL A 126 2.73 -4.77 44.19
N LEU A 127 2.96 -6.01 43.75
CA LEU A 127 3.64 -7.04 44.57
C LEU A 127 5.09 -6.65 44.88
N GLY A 128 5.82 -6.13 43.89
CA GLY A 128 7.18 -5.64 44.08
C GLY A 128 7.25 -4.47 45.06
N ALA A 129 6.33 -3.52 44.96
CA ALA A 129 6.26 -2.38 45.88
C ALA A 129 5.92 -2.83 47.31
N ALA A 130 5.01 -3.79 47.48
CA ALA A 130 4.68 -4.38 48.78
C ALA A 130 5.90 -5.09 49.40
N ALA A 131 6.67 -5.84 48.61
CA ALA A 131 7.90 -6.49 49.08
C ALA A 131 8.99 -5.48 49.48
N ILE A 132 9.16 -4.39 48.72
CA ILE A 132 10.08 -3.29 49.09
C ILE A 132 9.63 -2.65 50.40
N ALA A 133 8.34 -2.34 50.55
CA ALA A 133 7.79 -1.74 51.76
C ALA A 133 7.94 -2.65 53.00
N ALA A 134 7.92 -3.97 52.81
CA ALA A 134 8.19 -4.97 53.85
C ALA A 134 9.69 -5.18 54.16
N GLY A 135 10.59 -4.38 53.56
CA GLY A 135 12.04 -4.43 53.78
C GLY A 135 12.82 -5.33 52.83
N GLY A 136 12.17 -5.95 51.84
CA GLY A 136 12.80 -6.81 50.83
C GLY A 136 13.06 -6.08 49.53
N ALA A 137 14.00 -5.13 49.52
CA ALA A 137 14.28 -4.28 48.35
C ALA A 137 14.69 -5.10 47.10
N GLU A 138 15.64 -6.02 47.27
CA GLU A 138 16.12 -6.90 46.21
C GLU A 138 15.01 -7.85 45.71
N ALA A 139 14.22 -8.39 46.63
CA ALA A 139 13.11 -9.27 46.31
C ALA A 139 12.03 -8.53 45.50
N GLY A 140 11.68 -7.30 45.90
CA GLY A 140 10.68 -6.52 45.18
C GLY A 140 11.14 -6.06 43.80
N MET A 141 12.42 -5.68 43.63
CA MET A 141 13.00 -5.42 42.32
C MET A 141 13.01 -6.67 41.43
N GLY A 142 13.33 -7.84 42.00
CA GLY A 142 13.26 -9.13 41.31
C GLY A 142 11.85 -9.46 40.83
N ILE A 143 10.83 -9.25 41.66
CA ILE A 143 9.42 -9.45 41.31
C ILE A 143 9.01 -8.54 40.14
N MET A 144 9.39 -7.25 40.17
CA MET A 144 9.08 -6.33 39.07
C MET A 144 9.74 -6.75 37.76
N GLY A 145 11.01 -7.17 37.79
CA GLY A 145 11.74 -7.64 36.62
C GLY A 145 11.13 -8.91 36.01
N LEU A 146 10.84 -9.92 36.86
CA LEU A 146 10.15 -11.14 36.44
C LEU A 146 8.76 -10.85 35.88
N GLY A 147 8.05 -9.89 36.47
CA GLY A 147 6.76 -9.41 36.00
C GLY A 147 6.80 -8.83 34.59
N GLN A 148 7.81 -8.02 34.27
CA GLN A 148 8.00 -7.49 32.92
C GLN A 148 8.30 -8.62 31.91
N GLN A 149 9.14 -9.59 32.28
CA GLN A 149 9.42 -10.75 31.43
C GLN A 149 8.17 -11.61 31.21
N ALA A 150 7.36 -11.82 32.25
CA ALA A 150 6.11 -12.57 32.16
C ALA A 150 5.07 -11.84 31.29
N ALA A 151 4.93 -10.52 31.45
CA ALA A 151 4.06 -9.69 30.62
C ALA A 151 4.45 -9.77 29.14
N MET A 152 5.75 -9.65 28.84
CA MET A 152 6.27 -9.78 27.49
C MET A 152 6.01 -11.19 26.92
N SER A 153 6.34 -12.23 27.69
CA SER A 153 6.12 -13.63 27.28
C SER A 153 4.65 -13.90 26.96
N LYS A 154 3.74 -13.30 27.73
CA LYS A 154 2.29 -13.39 27.52
C LYS A 154 1.85 -12.69 26.23
N PHE A 155 2.34 -11.47 25.97
CA PHE A 155 2.06 -10.76 24.72
C PHE A 155 2.59 -11.53 23.50
N LEU A 156 3.81 -12.05 23.57
CA LEU A 156 4.40 -12.87 22.50
C LEU A 156 3.62 -14.15 22.26
N ALA A 157 3.10 -14.80 23.31
CA ALA A 157 2.22 -15.97 23.17
C ALA A 157 0.90 -15.61 22.49
N PHE A 158 0.30 -14.47 22.84
CA PHE A 158 -0.90 -13.95 22.16
C PHE A 158 -0.63 -13.73 20.67
N SER A 159 0.46 -13.04 20.31
CA SER A 159 0.86 -12.80 18.92
C SER A 159 1.09 -14.11 18.14
N ARG A 160 1.82 -15.09 18.69
CA ARG A 160 2.01 -16.41 18.04
C ARG A 160 0.69 -17.13 17.77
N GLY A 161 -0.29 -16.98 18.66
CA GLY A 161 -1.64 -17.51 18.45
C GLY A 161 -2.34 -16.88 17.24
N GLN A 162 -2.22 -15.56 17.07
CA GLN A 162 -2.75 -14.83 15.91
C GLN A 162 -2.04 -15.24 14.60
N GLU A 163 -0.73 -15.43 14.63
CA GLU A 163 0.03 -15.91 13.48
C GLU A 163 -0.40 -17.31 13.06
N SER A 164 -0.56 -18.22 14.02
CA SER A 164 -0.97 -19.61 13.74
C SER A 164 -2.40 -19.69 13.19
N SER A 165 -3.32 -18.84 13.67
CA SER A 165 -4.67 -18.78 13.11
C SER A 165 -4.69 -18.16 11.70
N ALA A 166 -3.87 -17.13 11.45
CA ALA A 166 -3.73 -16.54 10.12
C ALA A 166 -3.12 -17.53 9.10
N ASP A 167 -2.09 -18.29 9.49
CA ASP A 167 -1.47 -19.35 8.68
C ASP A 167 -2.51 -20.40 8.24
N LEU A 168 -3.29 -20.93 9.18
CA LEU A 168 -4.28 -21.97 8.90
C LEU A 168 -5.45 -21.44 8.07
N ALA A 169 -5.87 -20.20 8.29
CA ALA A 169 -6.88 -19.53 7.47
C ALA A 169 -6.36 -19.31 6.04
N GLY A 170 -5.14 -18.78 5.90
CA GLY A 170 -4.46 -18.61 4.61
C GLY A 170 -4.33 -19.92 3.85
N ALA A 171 -3.95 -21.00 4.54
CA ALA A 171 -3.86 -22.33 3.94
C ALA A 171 -5.22 -22.83 3.43
N ARG A 172 -6.30 -22.61 4.20
CA ARG A 172 -7.67 -22.91 3.78
C ARG A 172 -8.08 -22.09 2.55
N TYR A 173 -7.71 -20.80 2.48
CA TYR A 173 -8.06 -19.97 1.32
C TYR A 173 -7.34 -20.43 0.05
N LEU A 174 -6.04 -20.75 0.14
CA LEU A 174 -5.27 -21.29 -0.96
C LEU A 174 -5.87 -22.61 -1.46
N SER A 175 -6.17 -23.53 -0.54
CA SER A 175 -6.86 -24.79 -0.82
C SER A 175 -8.20 -24.58 -1.55
N THR A 176 -9.05 -23.73 -0.99
CA THR A 176 -10.40 -23.44 -1.52
C THR A 176 -10.34 -22.75 -2.89
N ALA A 177 -9.35 -21.87 -3.10
CA ALA A 177 -9.09 -21.25 -4.39
C ALA A 177 -8.40 -22.19 -5.39
N GLY A 178 -7.99 -23.39 -4.95
CA GLY A 178 -7.21 -24.33 -5.73
C GLY A 178 -5.87 -23.75 -6.15
N ILE A 179 -5.19 -23.01 -5.27
CA ILE A 179 -3.85 -22.45 -5.48
C ILE A 179 -2.87 -23.26 -4.64
N SER A 180 -1.73 -23.66 -5.24
CA SER A 180 -0.74 -24.47 -4.53
C SER A 180 -0.13 -23.71 -3.35
N GLY A 181 -0.16 -24.33 -2.17
CA GLY A 181 0.51 -23.83 -0.95
C GLY A 181 2.04 -23.87 -1.00
N ARG A 182 2.65 -24.43 -2.06
CA ARG A 182 4.11 -24.44 -2.24
C ARG A 182 4.71 -23.03 -2.20
N GLY A 183 4.07 -22.07 -2.85
CA GLY A 183 4.53 -20.67 -2.88
C GLY A 183 4.59 -20.06 -1.48
N SER A 184 3.57 -20.28 -0.65
CA SER A 184 3.55 -19.83 0.75
C SER A 184 4.75 -20.39 1.53
N LEU A 185 5.00 -21.70 1.46
CA LEU A 185 6.14 -22.33 2.15
C LEU A 185 7.50 -21.85 1.64
N GLU A 186 7.66 -21.71 0.33
CA GLU A 186 8.90 -21.24 -0.28
C GLU A 186 9.21 -19.80 0.16
N PHE A 187 8.19 -18.94 0.17
CA PHE A 187 8.35 -17.57 0.63
C PHE A 187 8.66 -17.50 2.12
N PHE A 188 7.99 -18.30 2.97
CA PHE A 188 8.30 -18.36 4.40
C PHE A 188 9.74 -18.81 4.65
N LYS A 189 10.22 -19.86 3.95
CA LYS A 189 11.63 -20.26 4.04
C LYS A 189 12.58 -19.15 3.60
N LYS A 190 12.18 -18.34 2.61
CA LYS A 190 12.97 -17.20 2.15
C LYS A 190 13.09 -16.13 3.23
N LEU A 191 12.00 -15.81 3.93
CA LEU A 191 12.02 -14.93 5.11
C LEU A 191 12.92 -15.52 6.21
N GLN A 192 12.76 -16.81 6.54
CA GLN A 192 13.59 -17.49 7.53
C GLN A 192 15.09 -17.40 7.21
N ASN A 193 15.46 -17.63 5.96
CA ASN A 193 16.85 -17.54 5.50
C ASN A 193 17.38 -16.11 5.55
N GLN A 194 16.55 -15.10 5.33
CA GLN A 194 16.94 -13.71 5.51
C GLN A 194 17.21 -13.39 6.98
N GLU A 195 16.37 -13.86 7.89
CA GLU A 195 16.58 -13.70 9.33
C GLU A 195 17.89 -14.36 9.80
N TYR A 196 18.19 -15.57 9.31
CA TYR A 196 19.46 -16.25 9.60
C TYR A 196 20.67 -15.46 9.10
N ARG A 197 20.62 -14.90 7.89
CA ARG A 197 21.71 -14.08 7.34
C ARG A 197 21.94 -12.79 8.14
N LEU A 198 20.89 -12.24 8.73
CA LEU A 198 20.96 -11.06 9.59
C LEU A 198 21.30 -11.39 11.05
N ALA A 199 21.62 -12.66 11.35
CA ALA A 199 21.91 -13.17 12.70
C ALA A 199 20.82 -12.83 13.73
N ILE A 200 19.55 -12.76 13.29
CA ILE A 200 18.44 -12.41 14.16
C ILE A 200 17.98 -13.69 14.87
N PRO A 201 18.05 -13.75 16.22
CA PRO A 201 17.61 -14.93 16.97
C PRO A 201 16.11 -15.20 16.74
N GLN A 202 15.73 -16.45 16.51
CA GLN A 202 14.33 -16.84 16.23
C GLN A 202 13.40 -16.64 17.45
N ASP A 203 13.97 -16.58 18.66
CA ASP A 203 13.30 -16.28 19.92
C ASP A 203 13.15 -14.77 20.18
N ASN A 204 13.88 -13.92 19.44
CA ASN A 204 13.81 -12.46 19.55
C ASN A 204 12.82 -11.88 18.53
N SER A 205 11.54 -11.94 18.88
CA SER A 205 10.41 -11.39 18.12
C SER A 205 10.27 -9.85 18.24
N TYR A 206 11.13 -9.18 19.02
CA TYR A 206 10.97 -7.77 19.31
C TYR A 206 11.08 -6.91 18.03
N GLY A 207 9.99 -6.21 17.69
CA GLY A 207 9.93 -5.30 16.53
C GLY A 207 9.57 -5.95 15.20
N ARG A 208 9.15 -7.23 15.16
CA ARG A 208 8.67 -7.88 13.93
C ARG A 208 7.15 -7.78 13.83
N THR A 209 6.66 -7.59 12.61
CA THR A 209 5.22 -7.67 12.29
C THR A 209 4.73 -9.11 12.34
N HIS A 210 5.49 -10.05 11.75
CA HIS A 210 5.14 -11.49 11.68
C HIS A 210 6.33 -12.38 12.06
N PRO A 211 6.50 -12.74 13.34
CA PRO A 211 7.59 -13.61 13.79
C PRO A 211 7.45 -15.02 13.21
N LEU A 212 8.41 -15.44 12.39
CA LEU A 212 8.42 -16.77 11.80
C LEU A 212 9.07 -17.79 12.75
N SER A 213 8.54 -19.01 12.79
CA SER A 213 9.15 -20.12 13.54
C SER A 213 9.21 -21.38 12.69
N GLY A 214 10.18 -22.26 12.99
CA GLY A 214 10.25 -23.58 12.35
C GLY A 214 8.99 -24.43 12.57
N GLU A 215 8.31 -24.24 13.71
CA GLU A 215 7.05 -24.89 14.03
C GLU A 215 5.94 -24.50 13.04
N ARG A 216 5.75 -23.19 12.78
CA ARG A 216 4.78 -22.69 11.79
C ARG A 216 5.02 -23.28 10.40
N ILE A 217 6.27 -23.31 9.95
CA ILE A 217 6.65 -23.90 8.66
C ILE A 217 6.32 -25.40 8.61
N ASN A 218 6.54 -26.13 9.71
CA ASN A 218 6.24 -27.57 9.76
C ASN A 218 4.74 -27.85 9.73
N VAL A 219 3.94 -27.11 10.51
CA VAL A 219 2.47 -27.21 10.50
C VAL A 219 1.93 -26.91 9.09
N LEU A 220 2.36 -25.81 8.48
CA LEU A 220 1.95 -25.46 7.12
C LEU A 220 2.36 -26.53 6.11
N ARG A 221 3.56 -27.13 6.25
CA ARG A 221 4.01 -28.22 5.39
C ARG A 221 3.07 -29.42 5.47
N GLU A 222 2.71 -29.84 6.68
CA GLU A 222 1.76 -30.95 6.87
C GLU A 222 0.40 -30.65 6.23
N VAL A 223 -0.12 -29.44 6.40
CA VAL A 223 -1.39 -29.00 5.78
C VAL A 223 -1.30 -28.98 4.26
N TYR A 224 -0.26 -28.36 3.70
CA TYR A 224 -0.15 -28.17 2.26
C TYR A 224 0.19 -29.43 1.49
N THR A 225 1.01 -30.33 2.04
CA THR A 225 1.47 -31.52 1.29
C THR A 225 0.39 -32.55 1.01
N VAL A 226 -0.69 -32.57 1.81
CA VAL A 226 -1.85 -33.44 1.60
C VAL A 226 -2.96 -32.77 0.79
N ASP A 227 -2.82 -31.47 0.49
CA ASP A 227 -3.81 -30.70 -0.23
C ASP A 227 -3.86 -31.09 -1.72
N PRO A 228 -5.06 -31.25 -2.33
CA PRO A 228 -5.17 -31.59 -3.75
C PRO A 228 -4.52 -30.58 -4.71
N ALA A 229 -4.36 -29.32 -4.32
CA ALA A 229 -3.70 -28.29 -5.11
C ALA A 229 -2.17 -28.29 -4.97
N TRP A 230 -1.58 -29.15 -4.13
CA TRP A 230 -0.13 -29.16 -3.86
C TRP A 230 0.73 -29.20 -5.13
N ASP A 231 0.41 -30.08 -6.06
CA ASP A 231 1.13 -30.26 -7.33
C ASP A 231 0.54 -29.45 -8.49
N LYS A 232 -0.44 -28.59 -8.22
CA LYS A 232 -1.00 -27.73 -9.25
C LYS A 232 0.06 -26.73 -9.71
N PRO A 233 0.34 -26.63 -11.02
CA PRO A 233 1.31 -25.68 -11.54
C PRO A 233 0.82 -24.25 -11.33
N VAL A 234 1.76 -23.31 -11.31
CA VAL A 234 1.47 -21.88 -11.35
C VAL A 234 0.70 -21.54 -12.63
N ASP A 235 -0.32 -20.69 -12.51
CA ASP A 235 -1.03 -20.16 -13.68
C ASP A 235 -0.07 -19.33 -14.53
N LYS A 236 0.23 -19.79 -15.74
CA LYS A 236 1.22 -19.17 -16.63
C LYS A 236 0.82 -17.76 -17.07
N ALA A 237 -0.47 -17.48 -17.25
CA ALA A 237 -0.93 -16.16 -17.67
C ALA A 237 -0.82 -15.17 -16.50
N LEU A 238 -1.18 -15.60 -15.30
CA LEU A 238 -1.02 -14.79 -14.10
C LEU A 238 0.46 -14.57 -13.76
N GLU A 239 1.30 -15.59 -13.94
CA GLU A 239 2.75 -15.50 -13.75
C GLU A 239 3.40 -14.51 -14.72
N ALA A 240 3.03 -14.55 -16.00
CA ALA A 240 3.53 -13.58 -16.98
C ALA A 240 3.16 -12.13 -16.62
N ARG A 241 1.96 -11.92 -16.08
CA ARG A 241 1.53 -10.60 -15.54
C ARG A 241 2.32 -10.24 -14.27
N PHE A 242 2.59 -11.20 -13.38
CA PHE A 242 3.39 -10.97 -12.19
C PHE A 242 4.82 -10.53 -12.55
N GLU A 243 5.49 -11.25 -13.45
CA GLU A 243 6.87 -10.97 -13.83
C GLU A 243 7.02 -9.60 -14.51
N ARG A 244 6.06 -9.20 -15.36
CA ARG A 244 6.08 -7.86 -15.96
C ARG A 244 5.81 -6.75 -14.94
N ILE A 245 4.87 -6.95 -13.99
CA ILE A 245 4.60 -6.01 -12.89
C ILE A 245 5.83 -5.87 -11.99
N LYS A 246 6.46 -6.98 -11.62
CA LYS A 246 7.68 -7.01 -10.83
C LYS A 246 8.80 -6.24 -11.53
N ALA A 247 8.99 -6.43 -12.84
CA ALA A 247 10.00 -5.71 -13.60
C ALA A 247 9.69 -4.21 -13.74
N LYS A 248 8.44 -3.85 -14.02
CA LYS A 248 7.92 -2.48 -13.99
C LYS A 248 8.21 -1.78 -12.67
N LEU A 249 7.81 -2.41 -11.55
CA LEU A 249 8.05 -1.89 -10.21
C LEU A 249 9.54 -1.72 -9.94
N VAL A 250 10.37 -2.71 -10.27
CA VAL A 250 11.84 -2.60 -10.11
C VAL A 250 12.38 -1.41 -10.90
N GLY A 251 12.01 -1.24 -12.16
CA GLY A 251 12.45 -0.10 -12.97
C GLY A 251 11.96 1.25 -12.44
N PHE A 252 10.79 1.30 -11.82
CA PHE A 252 10.24 2.49 -11.20
C PHE A 252 10.94 2.84 -9.88
N VAL A 253 11.11 1.88 -8.96
CA VAL A 253 11.60 2.15 -7.59
C VAL A 253 13.13 2.11 -7.46
N SER A 254 13.82 1.31 -8.27
CA SER A 254 15.28 1.12 -8.15
C SER A 254 16.06 2.21 -8.88
N GLU A 255 17.34 2.36 -8.52
CA GLU A 255 18.25 3.21 -9.27
C GLU A 255 18.38 2.72 -10.73
N PRO A 256 18.39 3.61 -11.73
CA PRO A 256 18.45 3.21 -13.14
C PRO A 256 19.64 2.29 -13.44
N THR A 257 20.81 2.55 -12.87
CA THR A 257 22.01 1.70 -13.05
C THR A 257 21.77 0.26 -12.56
N GLN A 258 21.11 0.08 -11.42
CA GLN A 258 20.81 -1.25 -10.89
C GLN A 258 19.79 -1.98 -11.76
N THR A 259 18.80 -1.24 -12.25
CA THR A 259 17.79 -1.78 -13.17
C THR A 259 18.44 -2.26 -14.46
N LEU A 260 19.32 -1.48 -15.07
CA LEU A 260 20.00 -1.81 -16.32
C LEU A 260 21.01 -2.96 -16.17
N ILE A 261 21.59 -3.15 -14.98
CA ILE A 261 22.42 -4.33 -14.66
C ILE A 261 21.54 -5.58 -14.57
N LYS A 262 20.39 -5.48 -13.88
CA LYS A 262 19.46 -6.60 -13.69
C LYS A 262 18.76 -7.01 -14.99
N TYR A 263 18.42 -6.04 -15.82
CA TYR A 263 17.76 -6.21 -17.12
C TYR A 263 18.65 -5.63 -18.23
N PRO A 264 19.75 -6.33 -18.59
CA PRO A 264 20.69 -5.85 -19.60
C PRO A 264 20.02 -5.73 -20.98
N GLU A 265 20.56 -4.90 -21.87
CA GLU A 265 20.03 -4.73 -23.24
C GLU A 265 20.06 -6.03 -24.06
N SER A 266 20.85 -7.03 -23.66
CA SER A 266 20.79 -8.37 -24.29
C SER A 266 19.50 -9.14 -23.98
N ASP A 267 18.79 -8.79 -22.92
CA ASP A 267 17.50 -9.38 -22.55
C ASP A 267 16.37 -8.65 -23.28
N GLN A 268 15.79 -9.32 -24.27
CA GLN A 268 14.70 -8.81 -25.11
C GLN A 268 13.32 -9.29 -24.63
N SER A 269 13.22 -9.78 -23.40
CA SER A 269 11.94 -10.17 -22.82
C SER A 269 11.06 -8.95 -22.51
N ILE A 270 9.75 -9.15 -22.51
CA ILE A 270 8.76 -8.12 -22.13
C ILE A 270 9.09 -7.49 -20.76
N PRO A 271 9.35 -8.26 -19.68
CA PRO A 271 9.72 -7.68 -18.38
C PRO A 271 10.96 -6.78 -18.48
N ALA A 272 11.98 -7.19 -19.24
CA ALA A 272 13.22 -6.43 -19.39
C ALA A 272 13.00 -5.10 -20.11
N HIS A 273 12.28 -5.09 -21.24
CA HIS A 273 11.88 -3.85 -21.91
C HIS A 273 11.09 -2.94 -20.97
N TYR A 274 10.17 -3.51 -20.18
CA TYR A 274 9.35 -2.72 -19.26
C TYR A 274 10.20 -2.04 -18.17
N ALA A 275 11.09 -2.78 -17.53
CA ALA A 275 12.00 -2.24 -16.52
C ALA A 275 12.93 -1.16 -17.11
N ARG A 276 13.50 -1.40 -18.29
CA ARG A 276 14.39 -0.45 -18.96
C ARG A 276 13.66 0.82 -19.41
N ALA A 277 12.41 0.73 -19.85
CA ALA A 277 11.62 1.91 -20.21
C ALA A 277 11.54 2.90 -19.04
N TYR A 278 11.23 2.42 -17.83
CA TYR A 278 11.22 3.25 -16.62
C TYR A 278 12.62 3.73 -16.22
N ALA A 279 13.65 2.88 -16.30
CA ALA A 279 15.01 3.29 -15.99
C ALA A 279 15.50 4.44 -16.91
N TRP A 280 15.31 4.30 -18.22
CA TRP A 280 15.69 5.34 -19.18
C TRP A 280 14.88 6.61 -19.03
N HIS A 281 13.59 6.49 -18.73
CA HIS A 281 12.72 7.62 -18.47
C HIS A 281 13.17 8.41 -17.24
N LYS A 282 13.43 7.72 -16.12
CA LYS A 282 14.00 8.31 -14.89
C LYS A 282 15.36 8.97 -15.12
N SER A 283 16.17 8.42 -16.03
CA SER A 283 17.47 8.98 -16.41
C SER A 283 17.40 10.11 -17.45
N ALA A 284 16.20 10.61 -17.77
CA ALA A 284 15.99 11.67 -18.76
C ALA A 284 16.52 11.34 -20.17
N TYR A 285 16.44 10.07 -20.57
CA TYR A 285 16.70 9.61 -21.94
C TYR A 285 15.40 9.19 -22.64
N PRO A 286 14.50 10.14 -22.98
CA PRO A 286 13.15 9.83 -23.45
C PRO A 286 13.15 9.03 -24.76
N GLN A 287 14.12 9.23 -25.65
CA GLN A 287 14.20 8.44 -26.89
C GLN A 287 14.53 6.97 -26.64
N ARG A 288 15.37 6.67 -25.63
CA ARG A 288 15.64 5.28 -25.23
C ARG A 288 14.41 4.68 -24.56
N ALA A 289 13.75 5.43 -23.68
CA ALA A 289 12.51 4.98 -23.05
C ALA A 289 11.41 4.68 -24.08
N LEU A 290 11.24 5.54 -25.09
CA LEU A 290 10.30 5.33 -26.19
C LEU A 290 10.68 4.11 -27.04
N HIS A 291 11.96 3.89 -27.29
CA HIS A 291 12.42 2.69 -28.00
C HIS A 291 12.01 1.40 -27.26
N GLU A 292 12.17 1.36 -25.94
CA GLU A 292 11.71 0.22 -25.13
C GLU A 292 10.18 0.08 -25.16
N ALA A 293 9.44 1.19 -25.06
CA ALA A 293 7.97 1.18 -25.15
C ALA A 293 7.47 0.73 -26.54
N ASP A 294 8.15 1.11 -27.61
CA ASP A 294 7.84 0.68 -28.97
C ASP A 294 8.14 -0.82 -29.17
N ALA A 295 9.21 -1.35 -28.56
CA ALA A 295 9.48 -2.79 -28.57
C ALA A 295 8.38 -3.59 -27.84
N LEU A 296 7.87 -3.08 -26.71
CA LEU A 296 6.72 -3.66 -26.01
C LEU A 296 5.47 -3.68 -26.90
N LEU A 297 5.16 -2.57 -27.57
CA LEU A 297 4.00 -2.46 -28.46
C LEU A 297 4.18 -3.26 -29.76
N ALA A 298 5.41 -3.51 -30.22
CA ALA A 298 5.64 -4.41 -31.34
C ALA A 298 5.29 -5.86 -30.97
N ALA A 299 5.53 -6.26 -29.72
CA ALA A 299 5.17 -7.58 -29.22
C ALA A 299 3.67 -7.71 -28.88
N MET A 300 3.08 -6.67 -28.27
CA MET A 300 1.66 -6.64 -27.88
C MET A 300 1.04 -5.26 -28.23
N PRO A 301 0.58 -5.08 -29.49
CA PRO A 301 0.13 -3.77 -29.99
C PRO A 301 -1.07 -3.16 -29.26
N ASP A 302 -1.96 -4.03 -28.77
CA ASP A 302 -3.21 -3.64 -28.11
C ASP A 302 -3.10 -3.78 -26.58
N ASP A 303 -1.90 -3.89 -26.00
CA ASP A 303 -1.76 -3.87 -24.54
C ASP A 303 -1.92 -2.43 -24.03
N PRO A 304 -2.98 -2.16 -23.25
CA PRO A 304 -3.31 -0.79 -22.86
C PRO A 304 -2.29 -0.17 -21.91
N TYR A 305 -1.53 -0.97 -21.15
CA TYR A 305 -0.55 -0.49 -20.18
C TYR A 305 0.77 -0.12 -20.87
N PHE A 306 1.05 -0.70 -22.03
CA PHE A 306 2.16 -0.28 -22.88
C PHE A 306 1.83 1.00 -23.65
N LEU A 307 0.57 1.13 -24.09
CA LEU A 307 0.05 2.39 -24.65
C LEU A 307 0.08 3.50 -23.59
N GLU A 308 -0.33 3.20 -22.35
CA GLU A 308 -0.21 4.10 -21.20
C GLU A 308 1.24 4.53 -20.99
N LEU A 309 2.19 3.59 -20.87
CA LEU A 309 3.61 3.88 -20.68
C LEU A 309 4.15 4.80 -21.77
N LYS A 310 3.87 4.50 -23.05
CA LYS A 310 4.29 5.33 -24.18
C LYS A 310 3.71 6.75 -24.06
N GLY A 311 2.42 6.84 -23.75
CA GLY A 311 1.73 8.10 -23.51
C GLY A 311 2.36 8.91 -22.37
N GLN A 312 2.68 8.25 -21.25
CA GLN A 312 3.34 8.87 -20.11
C GLN A 312 4.71 9.44 -20.48
N ILE A 313 5.56 8.64 -21.14
CA ILE A 313 6.89 9.07 -21.56
C ILE A 313 6.78 10.28 -22.52
N LEU A 314 5.86 10.25 -23.49
CA LEU A 314 5.63 11.36 -24.41
C LEU A 314 5.18 12.62 -23.67
N LEU A 315 4.21 12.50 -22.77
CA LEU A 315 3.69 13.64 -22.00
C LEU A 315 4.78 14.27 -21.14
N GLU A 316 5.48 13.46 -20.34
CA GLU A 316 6.50 13.92 -19.40
C GLU A 316 7.79 14.40 -20.10
N SER A 317 8.01 14.03 -21.37
CA SER A 317 9.08 14.58 -22.20
C SER A 317 8.68 15.83 -23.01
N GLY A 318 7.52 16.43 -22.72
CA GLY A 318 7.07 17.67 -23.35
C GLY A 318 6.43 17.47 -24.74
N ARG A 319 5.94 16.28 -25.04
CA ARG A 319 5.22 15.94 -26.28
C ARG A 319 3.75 15.58 -26.01
N PRO A 320 2.94 16.47 -25.38
CA PRO A 320 1.58 16.15 -24.98
C PRO A 320 0.67 15.80 -26.16
N LYS A 321 0.85 16.45 -27.31
CA LYS A 321 0.07 16.16 -28.54
C LYS A 321 0.26 14.72 -29.00
N ASP A 322 1.50 14.21 -28.96
CA ASP A 322 1.82 12.85 -29.40
C ASP A 322 1.34 11.81 -28.38
N ALA A 323 1.22 12.19 -27.10
CA ALA A 323 0.73 11.33 -26.03
C ALA A 323 -0.77 11.01 -26.15
N ILE A 324 -1.57 11.89 -26.76
CA ILE A 324 -3.04 11.77 -26.79
C ILE A 324 -3.49 10.47 -27.47
N ALA A 325 -2.97 10.15 -28.64
CA ALA A 325 -3.43 8.99 -29.41
C ALA A 325 -3.25 7.65 -28.64
N PRO A 326 -2.05 7.32 -28.13
CA PRO A 326 -1.88 6.08 -27.34
C PRO A 326 -2.69 6.11 -26.04
N LEU A 327 -2.77 7.24 -25.33
CA LEU A 327 -3.56 7.34 -24.09
C LEU A 327 -5.06 7.17 -24.34
N ARG A 328 -5.58 7.73 -25.43
CA ARG A 328 -6.99 7.59 -25.81
C ARG A 328 -7.33 6.14 -26.10
N GLU A 329 -6.45 5.43 -26.79
CA GLU A 329 -6.63 4.00 -27.04
C GLU A 329 -6.54 3.16 -25.76
N ALA A 330 -5.58 3.46 -24.88
CA ALA A 330 -5.47 2.82 -23.57
C ALA A 330 -6.74 3.00 -22.71
N VAL A 331 -7.33 4.21 -22.72
CA VAL A 331 -8.62 4.49 -22.05
C VAL A 331 -9.75 3.70 -22.69
N ARG A 332 -9.80 3.60 -24.03
CA ARG A 332 -10.83 2.84 -24.75
C ARG A 332 -10.80 1.35 -24.37
N LEU A 333 -9.62 0.78 -24.20
CA LEU A 333 -9.40 -0.63 -23.91
C LEU A 333 -9.66 -1.01 -22.45
N THR A 334 -9.40 -0.11 -21.50
CA THR A 334 -9.44 -0.43 -20.05
C THR A 334 -10.53 0.29 -19.28
N ASN A 335 -10.85 1.52 -19.68
CA ASN A 335 -11.66 2.46 -18.91
C ASN A 335 -11.11 2.74 -17.49
N GLN A 336 -9.79 2.54 -17.27
CA GLN A 336 -9.15 2.73 -15.97
C GLN A 336 -9.07 4.22 -15.58
N PRO A 337 -9.41 4.61 -14.33
CA PRO A 337 -9.41 6.02 -13.93
C PRO A 337 -8.05 6.69 -14.00
N LEU A 338 -6.97 6.01 -13.62
CA LEU A 338 -5.61 6.57 -13.64
C LEU A 338 -5.14 6.91 -15.06
N ILE A 339 -5.39 6.02 -16.02
CA ILE A 339 -5.09 6.25 -17.45
C ILE A 339 -5.95 7.40 -18.00
N SER A 340 -7.20 7.48 -17.55
CA SER A 340 -8.13 8.56 -17.93
C SER A 340 -7.63 9.93 -17.45
N VAL A 341 -7.12 10.01 -16.22
CA VAL A 341 -6.50 11.23 -15.68
C VAL A 341 -5.24 11.60 -16.46
N LEU A 342 -4.43 10.62 -16.86
CA LEU A 342 -3.23 10.85 -17.67
C LEU A 342 -3.59 11.37 -19.08
N LEU A 343 -4.62 10.81 -19.73
CA LEU A 343 -5.16 11.33 -20.99
C LEU A 343 -5.63 12.79 -20.85
N ALA A 344 -6.40 13.08 -19.81
CA ALA A 344 -6.88 14.43 -19.57
C ALA A 344 -5.74 15.41 -19.30
N HIS A 345 -4.70 14.99 -18.59
CA HIS A 345 -3.50 15.79 -18.40
C HIS A 345 -2.80 16.09 -19.73
N ALA A 346 -2.68 15.10 -20.64
CA ALA A 346 -2.13 15.32 -21.98
C ALA A 346 -2.97 16.29 -22.80
N LEU A 347 -4.30 16.16 -22.76
CA LEU A 347 -5.24 17.08 -23.41
C LEU A 347 -5.08 18.52 -22.90
N ILE A 348 -5.01 18.72 -21.59
CA ILE A 348 -4.82 20.05 -20.96
C ILE A 348 -3.46 20.64 -21.31
N ALA A 349 -2.40 19.82 -21.28
CA ALA A 349 -1.03 20.25 -21.54
C ALA A 349 -0.77 20.69 -22.99
N THR A 350 -1.69 20.42 -23.91
CA THR A 350 -1.62 20.98 -25.28
C THR A 350 -1.91 22.48 -25.33
N GLU A 351 -2.54 23.03 -24.29
CA GLU A 351 -3.07 24.39 -24.24
C GLU A 351 -4.07 24.74 -25.37
N ASP A 352 -4.61 23.73 -26.06
CA ASP A 352 -5.64 23.88 -27.08
C ASP A 352 -7.03 23.82 -26.45
N GLU A 353 -7.78 24.92 -26.54
CA GLU A 353 -9.14 25.04 -25.98
C GLU A 353 -10.11 23.97 -26.52
N ALA A 354 -9.88 23.46 -27.74
CA ALA A 354 -10.69 22.40 -28.33
C ALA A 354 -10.64 21.09 -27.51
N ASN A 355 -9.57 20.88 -26.74
CA ASN A 355 -9.37 19.67 -25.94
C ASN A 355 -10.05 19.72 -24.55
N PHE A 356 -10.45 20.90 -24.07
CA PHE A 356 -10.98 21.04 -22.70
C PHE A 356 -12.34 20.34 -22.50
N ALA A 357 -13.18 20.26 -23.54
CA ALA A 357 -14.45 19.55 -23.44
C ALA A 357 -14.26 18.04 -23.24
N GLU A 358 -13.33 17.43 -23.98
CA GLU A 358 -12.97 16.02 -23.80
C GLU A 358 -12.30 15.81 -22.44
N ALA A 359 -11.36 16.67 -22.05
CA ALA A 359 -10.68 16.58 -20.76
C ALA A 359 -11.67 16.62 -19.57
N GLU A 360 -12.66 17.53 -19.60
CA GLU A 360 -13.71 17.60 -18.59
C GLU A 360 -14.50 16.29 -18.50
N GLN A 361 -14.97 15.76 -19.64
CA GLN A 361 -15.75 14.54 -19.69
C GLN A 361 -14.97 13.35 -19.11
N VAL A 362 -13.71 13.20 -19.53
CA VAL A 362 -12.83 12.12 -19.07
C VAL A 362 -12.56 12.24 -17.57
N LEU A 363 -12.25 13.44 -17.06
CA LEU A 363 -11.98 13.67 -15.64
C LEU A 363 -13.20 13.45 -14.77
N ARG A 364 -14.39 13.88 -15.22
CA ARG A 364 -15.65 13.65 -14.48
C ARG A 364 -15.95 12.17 -14.31
N LEU A 365 -15.67 11.35 -15.32
CA LEU A 365 -15.80 9.90 -15.24
C LEU A 365 -14.73 9.30 -14.32
N ALA A 366 -13.49 9.78 -14.40
CA ALA A 366 -12.38 9.33 -13.56
C ALA A 366 -12.65 9.59 -12.08
N VAL A 367 -12.96 10.83 -11.68
CA VAL A 367 -13.23 11.19 -10.27
C VAL A 367 -14.49 10.54 -9.71
N ALA A 368 -15.42 10.08 -10.56
CA ALA A 368 -16.58 9.33 -10.11
C ALA A 368 -16.22 7.91 -9.65
N ARG A 369 -15.16 7.33 -10.23
CA ARG A 369 -14.67 5.97 -9.97
C ARG A 369 -13.51 5.92 -8.99
N ASP A 370 -12.62 6.91 -9.04
CA ASP A 370 -11.47 7.06 -8.15
C ASP A 370 -11.57 8.42 -7.46
N ARG A 371 -12.43 8.46 -6.43
CA ARG A 371 -12.76 9.71 -5.72
C ARG A 371 -11.59 10.23 -4.90
N GLU A 372 -10.69 9.34 -4.47
CA GLU A 372 -9.56 9.64 -3.59
C GLU A 372 -8.27 9.93 -4.38
N ASN A 373 -8.43 10.61 -5.52
CA ASN A 373 -7.31 11.01 -6.37
C ASN A 373 -7.16 12.54 -6.41
N PRO A 374 -6.30 13.12 -5.56
CA PRO A 374 -6.12 14.57 -5.49
C PRO A 374 -5.64 15.19 -6.81
N PHE A 375 -4.90 14.43 -7.63
CA PHE A 375 -4.42 14.90 -8.92
C PHE A 375 -5.55 14.98 -9.96
N ALA A 376 -6.46 14.01 -9.98
CA ALA A 376 -7.65 14.06 -10.82
C ALA A 376 -8.52 15.29 -10.53
N TRP A 377 -8.75 15.59 -9.24
CA TRP A 377 -9.48 16.79 -8.82
C TRP A 377 -8.74 18.08 -9.16
N TYR A 378 -7.42 18.09 -9.04
CA TYR A 378 -6.61 19.23 -9.48
C TYR A 378 -6.80 19.50 -10.98
N GLN A 379 -6.64 18.48 -11.83
CA GLN A 379 -6.80 18.62 -13.28
C GLN A 379 -8.23 19.06 -13.64
N LEU A 380 -9.24 18.54 -12.96
CA LEU A 380 -10.63 18.93 -13.17
C LEU A 380 -10.88 20.39 -12.80
N GLY A 381 -10.26 20.86 -11.71
CA GLY A 381 -10.27 22.28 -11.33
C GLY A 381 -9.64 23.18 -12.39
N VAL A 382 -8.50 22.78 -12.95
CA VAL A 382 -7.83 23.51 -14.05
C VAL A 382 -8.75 23.62 -15.26
N VAL A 383 -9.42 22.54 -15.65
CA VAL A 383 -10.37 22.56 -16.78
C VAL A 383 -11.55 23.49 -16.51
N TYR A 384 -12.16 23.42 -15.31
CA TYR A 384 -13.25 24.32 -14.96
C TYR A 384 -12.83 25.80 -14.98
N GLU A 385 -11.65 26.12 -14.44
CA GLU A 385 -11.11 27.48 -14.46
C GLU A 385 -10.88 27.99 -15.89
N ARG A 386 -10.24 27.18 -16.75
CA ARG A 386 -10.01 27.51 -18.17
C ARG A 386 -11.32 27.70 -18.95
N ARG A 387 -12.40 27.05 -18.52
CA ARG A 387 -13.75 27.21 -19.09
C ARG A 387 -14.58 28.32 -18.44
N GLY A 388 -14.04 29.03 -17.45
CA GLY A 388 -14.75 30.10 -16.73
C GLY A 388 -15.75 29.63 -15.67
N ASP A 389 -15.79 28.34 -15.33
CA ASP A 389 -16.64 27.77 -14.28
C ASP A 389 -15.93 27.86 -12.91
N THR A 390 -15.77 29.10 -12.44
CA THR A 390 -15.07 29.38 -11.17
C THR A 390 -15.70 28.70 -9.95
N PRO A 391 -17.04 28.53 -9.83
CA PRO A 391 -17.61 27.83 -8.68
C PRO A 391 -17.27 26.34 -8.66
N ARG A 392 -17.29 25.65 -9.81
CA ARG A 392 -16.88 24.24 -9.86
C ARG A 392 -15.37 24.05 -9.73
N ALA A 393 -14.56 25.01 -10.22
CA ALA A 393 -13.12 25.02 -9.97
C ALA A 393 -12.81 25.12 -8.46
N ALA A 394 -13.55 25.96 -7.73
CA ALA A 394 -13.45 26.06 -6.27
C ALA A 394 -13.88 24.76 -5.57
N LEU A 395 -14.94 24.10 -6.04
CA LEU A 395 -15.36 22.79 -5.52
C LEU A 395 -14.28 21.72 -5.71
N ALA A 396 -13.72 21.61 -6.92
CA ALA A 396 -12.65 20.66 -7.21
C ALA A 396 -11.40 20.90 -6.34
N THR A 397 -11.10 22.18 -6.07
CA THR A 397 -10.04 22.59 -5.15
C THR A 397 -10.36 22.20 -3.70
N ALA A 398 -11.62 22.33 -3.27
CA ALA A 398 -12.07 21.94 -1.94
C ALA A 398 -11.92 20.42 -1.72
N GLU A 399 -12.33 19.62 -2.70
CA GLU A 399 -12.20 18.15 -2.73
C GLU A 399 -10.72 17.76 -2.57
N ARG A 400 -9.84 18.31 -3.40
CA ARG A 400 -8.38 18.07 -3.32
C ARG A 400 -7.82 18.36 -1.92
N TYR A 401 -8.10 19.54 -1.37
CA TYR A 401 -7.56 19.92 -0.06
C TYR A 401 -8.13 19.08 1.08
N ALA A 402 -9.40 18.65 0.99
CA ALA A 402 -10.01 17.76 1.97
C ALA A 402 -9.27 16.41 2.03
N MET A 403 -8.96 15.82 0.87
CA MET A 403 -8.19 14.57 0.77
C MET A 403 -6.76 14.71 1.29
N MET A 404 -6.13 15.87 1.10
CA MET A 404 -4.79 16.15 1.62
C MET A 404 -4.76 16.47 3.12
N GLY A 405 -5.91 16.42 3.81
CA GLY A 405 -6.03 16.79 5.23
C GLY A 405 -5.85 18.29 5.51
N GLN A 406 -5.85 19.12 4.46
CA GLN A 406 -5.68 20.58 4.54
C GLN A 406 -7.02 21.26 4.79
N HIS A 407 -7.70 20.87 5.87
CA HIS A 407 -9.07 21.31 6.20
C HIS A 407 -9.29 22.83 6.18
N PRO A 408 -8.35 23.69 6.64
CA PRO A 408 -8.52 25.14 6.51
C PRO A 408 -8.64 25.63 5.06
N MET A 409 -7.88 25.03 4.14
CA MET A 409 -7.92 25.38 2.73
C MET A 409 -9.17 24.79 2.07
N ALA A 410 -9.50 23.53 2.40
CA ALA A 410 -10.73 22.88 1.94
C ALA A 410 -11.98 23.69 2.28
N LEU A 411 -12.07 24.18 3.53
CA LEU A 411 -13.19 25.01 3.99
C LEU A 411 -13.32 26.31 3.19
N ARG A 412 -12.22 27.04 2.98
CA ARG A 412 -12.25 28.29 2.21
C ARG A 412 -12.70 28.06 0.78
N SER A 413 -12.18 27.01 0.14
CA SER A 413 -12.57 26.65 -1.23
C SER A 413 -14.01 26.19 -1.34
N ALA A 414 -14.51 25.43 -0.34
CA ALA A 414 -15.90 25.02 -0.27
C ALA A 414 -16.85 26.22 -0.09
N ASP A 415 -16.51 27.16 0.78
CA ASP A 415 -17.29 28.39 0.97
C ASP A 415 -17.32 29.23 -0.32
N ALA A 416 -16.20 29.34 -1.04
CA ALA A 416 -16.14 30.01 -2.35
C ALA A 416 -16.99 29.31 -3.41
N ALA A 417 -16.99 27.98 -3.46
CA ALA A 417 -17.85 27.21 -4.35
C ALA A 417 -19.33 27.47 -4.08
N MET A 418 -19.75 27.43 -2.80
CA MET A 418 -21.14 27.65 -2.40
C MET A 418 -21.66 29.06 -2.73
N GLN A 419 -20.80 30.08 -2.85
CA GLN A 419 -21.20 31.43 -3.25
C GLN A 419 -21.66 31.50 -4.71
N GLY A 420 -21.09 30.66 -5.59
CA GLY A 420 -21.40 30.66 -7.02
C GLY A 420 -22.27 29.50 -7.49
N LEU A 421 -22.40 28.43 -6.71
CA LEU A 421 -23.24 27.27 -7.02
C LEU A 421 -24.69 27.50 -6.60
N LYS A 422 -25.64 27.03 -7.41
CA LYS A 422 -27.07 27.10 -7.08
C LYS A 422 -27.37 26.20 -5.86
N PRO A 423 -28.01 26.73 -4.80
CA PRO A 423 -28.41 25.95 -3.63
C PRO A 423 -29.24 24.71 -4.00
N GLY A 424 -28.96 23.59 -3.33
CA GLY A 424 -29.65 22.31 -3.53
C GLY A 424 -29.20 21.48 -4.73
N THR A 425 -28.24 21.96 -5.53
CA THR A 425 -27.59 21.13 -6.57
C THR A 425 -26.62 20.13 -5.94
N VAL A 426 -26.30 19.05 -6.66
CA VAL A 426 -25.33 18.03 -6.21
C VAL A 426 -23.98 18.66 -5.86
N ASP A 427 -23.48 19.56 -6.70
CA ASP A 427 -22.21 20.26 -6.48
C ASP A 427 -22.26 21.14 -5.22
N TYR A 428 -23.38 21.84 -4.98
CA TYR A 428 -23.58 22.64 -3.78
C TYR A 428 -23.60 21.79 -2.51
N LEU A 429 -24.32 20.67 -2.53
CA LEU A 429 -24.39 19.75 -1.39
C LEU A 429 -23.02 19.15 -1.07
N ARG A 430 -22.24 18.78 -2.09
CA ARG A 430 -20.85 18.32 -1.90
C ARG A 430 -19.96 19.40 -1.26
N ALA A 431 -20.04 20.64 -1.73
CA ALA A 431 -19.32 21.75 -1.12
C ALA A 431 -19.71 21.94 0.36
N GLN A 432 -21.01 21.85 0.66
CA GLN A 432 -21.54 21.95 2.02
C GLN A 432 -21.00 20.83 2.93
N ASP A 433 -20.97 19.59 2.45
CA ASP A 433 -20.44 18.45 3.19
C ASP A 433 -18.95 18.63 3.52
N ILE A 434 -18.14 19.05 2.54
CA ILE A 434 -16.71 19.34 2.74
C ILE A 434 -16.52 20.45 3.78
N ALA A 435 -17.32 21.52 3.71
CA ALA A 435 -17.26 22.61 4.66
C ALA A 435 -17.61 22.13 6.09
N MET A 436 -18.62 21.28 6.24
CA MET A 436 -19.02 20.73 7.53
C MET A 436 -17.92 19.85 8.14
N VAL A 437 -17.40 18.88 7.37
CA VAL A 437 -16.32 17.99 7.82
C VAL A 437 -15.06 18.77 8.17
N SER A 438 -14.70 19.75 7.33
CA SER A 438 -13.51 20.57 7.54
C SER A 438 -13.61 21.45 8.80
N ARG A 439 -14.79 22.03 9.09
CA ARG A 439 -15.00 22.78 10.36
C ARG A 439 -14.80 21.88 11.57
N ALA A 440 -15.42 20.69 11.57
CA ALA A 440 -15.29 19.74 12.67
C ALA A 440 -13.83 19.32 12.91
N ALA A 441 -13.08 19.04 11.83
CA ALA A 441 -11.66 18.68 11.91
C ALA A 441 -10.78 19.81 12.49
N ILE A 442 -11.03 21.06 12.07
CA ILE A 442 -10.32 22.25 12.59
C ILE A 442 -10.59 22.43 14.10
N GLU A 443 -11.85 22.28 14.53
CA GLU A 443 -12.20 22.37 15.95
C GLU A 443 -11.54 21.28 16.80
N GLN A 444 -11.50 20.05 16.30
CA GLN A 444 -10.80 18.95 16.99
C GLN A 444 -9.30 19.21 17.11
N GLN A 445 -8.65 19.70 16.06
CA GLN A 445 -7.23 20.06 16.11
C GLN A 445 -6.96 21.18 17.12
N ARG A 446 -7.86 22.16 17.24
CA ARG A 446 -7.76 23.22 18.26
C ARG A 446 -7.89 22.68 19.68
N LYS A 447 -8.76 21.69 19.93
CA LYS A 447 -8.93 21.07 21.26
C LYS A 447 -7.74 20.19 21.67
N LYS A 448 -6.96 19.70 20.70
CA LYS A 448 -5.76 18.87 20.93
C LYS A 448 -4.48 19.68 21.17
N ARG A 449 -4.49 20.97 20.85
CA ARG A 449 -3.40 21.93 21.13
C ARG A 449 -3.71 22.65 22.44
#